data_AF-A0A838S502-F1
#
_entry.id   AF-A0A838S502-F1
#
_cell.length_a   1.000
_cell.length_b   1.000
_cell.length_c   1.000
_cell.angle_alpha   90.00
_cell.angle_beta   90.00
_cell.angle_gamma   90.00
#
_symmetry.space_group_name_H-M   'P 1'
#
loop_
_entity.id
_entity.type
_entity.pdbx_description
1 polymer ?
#
loop_
_entity_poly.entity_id
_entity_poly.type
_entity_poly.pdbx_seq_one_letter_code
_entity_poly.pdbx_strand_id
1 'polypeptide(L)'
;FLFSTEARGSAAKRLPVLLTLALLPIAAVLLSRRLPGLADLRCSALLTGAATGGFAVLWVTPSKWSHHFGALVGFAVPFLVAAVLVILRAARRHSGDRVVLGVCLAATAMVAVATALAFSGPNAWLLYSDYGMPWSDEPVRPLGVPLNSPLTWVVAALSATVVAVAPRRHGGRDLRGAGACTGGVLPIAAMAASVALLLGSFAAAPVRLAGTYTLAAQNLEAIHATSCGLQDHVQVLPEIPGGVLRPAVGTTAARGFVPGGGFRPGRPPPSASGATRYSWGSRSAGPGATGNLTTAWFPVPELAADQEVAVRLSGRPEQGNTLALEFARRDGDAVEMLGDRRLVDPAPADRPFDDPVRGRDEDWRDYSDWRSLAVPAGSVPAGADLVRVRAVDGSTDEQGWLAVSGPAVREVVSLTDFLAGRGPVLVDWPMSFAFPCRKDFPVVRGGLAQTPGVILGAPRSHPEPGFSYDPEVGGTFVGVRLQSDLVEVPSRLVGRPGVDWGRVRLVNFRGARDDYQVDTTRERRAGWEGDGAYPFD
;
A
#
# COMPACT_ATOMS: atom_id res chain seq x y z
N PHE A 1 -3.12 -14.13 -8.52
CA PHE A 1 -3.80 -13.12 -7.67
C PHE A 1 -4.05 -13.59 -6.23
N LEU A 2 -4.78 -14.69 -5.97
CA LEU A 2 -5.11 -15.11 -4.59
C LEU A 2 -3.87 -15.41 -3.70
N PHE A 3 -2.81 -15.96 -4.29
CA PHE A 3 -1.53 -16.22 -3.60
C PHE A 3 -0.50 -15.09 -3.72
N SER A 4 -0.92 -13.88 -4.17
CA SER A 4 -0.02 -12.71 -4.16
C SER A 4 0.38 -12.35 -2.72
N THR A 5 1.53 -11.72 -2.59
CA THR A 5 2.09 -11.20 -1.33
C THR A 5 1.62 -9.76 -1.04
N GLU A 6 0.53 -9.33 -1.67
CA GLU A 6 -0.06 -8.00 -1.51
C GLU A 6 -1.48 -8.10 -0.92
N ALA A 7 -2.15 -6.96 -0.75
CA ALA A 7 -3.54 -6.86 -0.28
C ALA A 7 -4.54 -7.75 -1.06
N ARG A 8 -4.24 -8.10 -2.31
CA ARG A 8 -5.07 -8.99 -3.15
C ARG A 8 -5.07 -10.45 -2.68
N GLY A 9 -4.06 -10.85 -1.91
CA GLY A 9 -3.83 -12.21 -1.45
C GLY A 9 -3.61 -12.31 0.06
N SER A 10 -4.27 -11.46 0.86
CA SER A 10 -4.13 -11.48 2.31
C SER A 10 -4.62 -12.77 2.97
N ALA A 11 -4.07 -13.12 4.13
CA ALA A 11 -4.35 -14.36 4.84
C ALA A 11 -5.85 -14.57 5.08
N ALA A 12 -6.53 -13.52 5.54
CA ALA A 12 -7.97 -13.55 5.81
C ALA A 12 -8.82 -13.76 4.55
N LYS A 13 -8.35 -13.33 3.36
CA LYS A 13 -9.02 -13.54 2.07
C LYS A 13 -8.79 -14.96 1.53
N ARG A 14 -7.61 -15.53 1.75
CA ARG A 14 -7.27 -16.90 1.33
C ARG A 14 -8.07 -17.95 2.09
N LEU A 15 -8.20 -17.77 3.41
CA LEU A 15 -8.71 -18.81 4.30
C LEU A 15 -10.10 -19.37 3.90
N PRO A 16 -11.17 -18.58 3.71
CA PRO A 16 -12.48 -19.13 3.37
C PRO A 16 -12.49 -19.89 2.05
N VAL A 17 -11.71 -19.44 1.07
CA VAL A 17 -11.60 -20.11 -0.24
C VAL A 17 -10.88 -21.45 -0.08
N LEU A 18 -9.74 -21.48 0.58
CA LEU A 18 -8.94 -22.70 0.75
C LEU A 18 -9.64 -23.73 1.63
N LEU A 19 -10.32 -23.31 2.69
CA LEU A 19 -11.14 -24.23 3.51
C LEU A 19 -12.29 -24.82 2.70
N THR A 20 -12.96 -24.01 1.86
CA THR A 20 -14.04 -24.50 1.02
C THR A 20 -13.53 -25.56 0.06
N LEU A 21 -12.44 -25.27 -0.67
CA LEU A 21 -11.82 -26.21 -1.61
C LEU A 21 -11.32 -27.49 -0.91
N ALA A 22 -10.76 -27.37 0.30
CA ALA A 22 -10.29 -28.53 1.07
C ALA A 22 -11.44 -29.43 1.55
N LEU A 23 -12.58 -28.84 1.92
CA LEU A 23 -13.72 -29.56 2.50
C LEU A 23 -14.68 -30.13 1.45
N LEU A 24 -14.73 -29.58 0.22
CA LEU A 24 -15.58 -30.08 -0.87
C LEU A 24 -15.42 -31.59 -1.13
N PRO A 25 -14.21 -32.13 -1.38
CA PRO A 25 -14.04 -33.57 -1.63
C PRO A 25 -14.37 -34.41 -0.39
N ILE A 26 -14.06 -33.91 0.82
CA ILE A 26 -14.37 -34.60 2.08
C ILE A 26 -15.88 -34.74 2.26
N ALA A 27 -16.62 -33.64 2.09
CA ALA A 27 -18.07 -33.64 2.19
C ALA A 27 -18.70 -34.55 1.13
N ALA A 28 -18.23 -34.48 -0.13
CA ALA A 28 -18.72 -35.33 -1.21
C ALA A 28 -18.55 -36.82 -0.92
N VAL A 29 -17.39 -37.24 -0.41
CA VAL A 29 -17.12 -38.64 -0.03
C VAL A 29 -17.96 -39.08 1.17
N LEU A 30 -18.09 -38.26 2.21
CA LEU A 30 -18.91 -38.64 3.38
C LEU A 30 -20.41 -38.71 3.05
N LEU A 31 -20.90 -37.82 2.20
CA LEU A 31 -22.30 -37.79 1.77
C LEU A 31 -22.63 -38.95 0.81
N SER A 32 -21.71 -39.31 -0.09
CA SER A 32 -21.93 -40.42 -1.04
C SER A 32 -22.05 -41.79 -0.36
N ARG A 33 -21.46 -41.95 0.83
CA ARG A 33 -21.54 -43.18 1.64
C ARG A 33 -22.91 -43.41 2.30
N ARG A 34 -23.81 -42.42 2.31
CA ARG A 34 -25.17 -42.53 2.88
C ARG A 34 -25.20 -43.09 4.32
N LEU A 35 -24.25 -42.67 5.16
CA LEU A 35 -24.08 -43.22 6.51
C LEU A 35 -25.35 -43.02 7.39
N PRO A 36 -25.75 -44.03 8.19
CA PRO A 36 -26.88 -43.92 9.11
C PRO A 36 -26.72 -42.75 10.07
N GLY A 37 -27.80 -41.97 10.21
CA GLY A 37 -27.81 -40.78 11.04
C GLY A 37 -27.12 -39.56 10.43
N LEU A 38 -26.75 -39.53 9.15
CA LEU A 38 -26.49 -38.30 8.39
C LEU A 38 -27.67 -37.90 7.48
N ALA A 39 -28.75 -38.69 7.46
CA ALA A 39 -29.90 -38.49 6.58
C ALA A 39 -30.65 -37.17 6.80
N ASP A 40 -30.61 -36.59 8.00
CA ASP A 40 -31.22 -35.28 8.29
C ASP A 40 -30.42 -34.12 7.66
N LEU A 41 -29.17 -34.38 7.26
CA LEU A 41 -28.28 -33.42 6.63
C LEU A 41 -28.38 -33.47 5.09
N ARG A 42 -29.51 -33.92 4.52
CA ARG A 42 -29.76 -34.00 3.07
C ARG A 42 -29.47 -32.70 2.32
N CYS A 43 -29.74 -31.55 2.95
CA CYS A 43 -29.42 -30.25 2.37
C CYS A 43 -27.90 -30.03 2.16
N SER A 44 -27.04 -30.78 2.85
CA SER A 44 -25.57 -30.68 2.69
C SER A 44 -25.12 -31.08 1.28
N ALA A 45 -25.81 -32.02 0.62
CA ALA A 45 -25.52 -32.37 -0.76
C ALA A 45 -25.84 -31.21 -1.72
N LEU A 46 -26.98 -30.55 -1.52
CA LEU A 46 -27.35 -29.34 -2.27
C LEU A 46 -26.33 -28.22 -2.04
N LEU A 47 -25.92 -27.97 -0.79
CA LEU A 47 -24.92 -26.95 -0.46
C LEU A 47 -23.55 -27.27 -1.04
N THR A 48 -23.15 -28.54 -1.06
CA THR A 48 -21.91 -29.00 -1.72
C THR A 48 -21.98 -28.77 -3.23
N GLY A 49 -23.12 -29.08 -3.85
CA GLY A 49 -23.37 -28.83 -5.28
C GLY A 49 -23.38 -27.33 -5.61
N ALA A 50 -24.04 -26.51 -4.78
CA ALA A 50 -24.10 -25.06 -4.95
C ALA A 50 -22.72 -24.40 -4.82
N ALA A 51 -21.92 -24.80 -3.82
CA ALA A 51 -20.55 -24.32 -3.68
C ALA A 51 -19.68 -24.70 -4.88
N THR A 52 -19.76 -25.96 -5.34
CA THR A 52 -19.05 -26.43 -6.55
C THR A 52 -19.48 -25.66 -7.80
N GLY A 53 -20.78 -25.50 -7.99
CA GLY A 53 -21.36 -24.76 -9.11
C GLY A 53 -20.97 -23.29 -9.10
N GLY A 54 -20.87 -22.67 -7.92
CA GLY A 54 -20.39 -21.29 -7.77
C GLY A 54 -18.96 -21.11 -8.31
N PHE A 55 -18.03 -22.01 -7.98
CA PHE A 55 -16.69 -21.98 -8.56
C PHE A 55 -16.70 -22.24 -10.08
N ALA A 56 -17.56 -23.13 -10.56
CA ALA A 56 -17.69 -23.41 -11.99
C ALA A 56 -18.21 -22.20 -12.78
N VAL A 57 -19.16 -21.45 -12.23
CA VAL A 57 -19.67 -20.21 -12.87
C VAL A 57 -18.61 -19.10 -12.87
N LEU A 58 -17.79 -19.01 -11.83
CA LEU A 58 -16.66 -18.05 -11.84
C LEU A 58 -15.64 -18.36 -12.94
N TRP A 59 -15.51 -19.62 -13.39
CA TRP A 59 -14.58 -20.00 -14.46
C TRP A 59 -14.84 -19.25 -15.78
N VAL A 60 -16.12 -19.04 -16.11
CA VAL A 60 -16.54 -18.40 -17.37
C VAL A 60 -16.60 -16.88 -17.31
N THR A 61 -16.36 -16.27 -16.14
CA THR A 61 -16.31 -14.80 -16.01
C THR A 61 -15.12 -14.24 -16.79
N PRO A 62 -15.24 -13.10 -17.51
CA PRO A 62 -14.12 -12.59 -18.32
C PRO A 62 -12.92 -12.16 -17.46
N SER A 63 -13.16 -11.47 -16.34
CA SER A 63 -12.12 -11.03 -15.40
C SER A 63 -11.91 -12.04 -14.26
N LYS A 64 -10.65 -12.24 -13.83
CA LYS A 64 -10.26 -13.28 -12.85
C LYS A 64 -9.63 -12.71 -11.58
N TRP A 65 -10.30 -11.73 -10.98
CA TRP A 65 -9.83 -11.11 -9.75
C TRP A 65 -10.14 -11.95 -8.50
N SER A 66 -9.26 -11.86 -7.49
CA SER A 66 -9.44 -12.56 -6.21
C SER A 66 -10.65 -12.08 -5.42
N HIS A 67 -11.09 -10.83 -5.60
CA HIS A 67 -12.27 -10.30 -4.91
C HIS A 67 -13.60 -10.91 -5.39
N HIS A 68 -13.63 -11.57 -6.56
CA HIS A 68 -14.83 -12.27 -7.05
C HIS A 68 -15.28 -13.41 -6.13
N PHE A 69 -14.38 -13.98 -5.30
CA PHE A 69 -14.76 -14.99 -4.32
C PHE A 69 -15.78 -14.47 -3.29
N GLY A 70 -15.89 -13.16 -3.09
CA GLY A 70 -16.93 -12.55 -2.25
C GLY A 70 -18.35 -12.88 -2.72
N ALA A 71 -18.57 -13.07 -4.02
CA ALA A 71 -19.87 -13.47 -4.55
C ALA A 71 -20.31 -14.88 -4.10
N LEU A 72 -19.37 -15.73 -3.66
CA LEU A 72 -19.66 -17.10 -3.22
C LEU A 72 -20.08 -17.19 -1.74
N VAL A 73 -19.99 -16.11 -0.97
CA VAL A 73 -20.24 -16.13 0.50
C VAL A 73 -21.59 -16.75 0.85
N GLY A 74 -22.64 -16.42 0.07
CA GLY A 74 -24.00 -16.94 0.30
C GLY A 74 -24.12 -18.47 0.19
N PHE A 75 -23.24 -19.14 -0.54
CA PHE A 75 -23.25 -20.60 -0.72
C PHE A 75 -22.11 -21.28 0.05
N ALA A 76 -20.94 -20.66 0.09
CA ALA A 76 -19.73 -21.19 0.72
C ALA A 76 -19.86 -21.27 2.24
N VAL A 77 -20.46 -20.26 2.90
CA VAL A 77 -20.61 -20.25 4.37
C VAL A 77 -21.56 -21.36 4.85
N PRO A 78 -22.80 -21.50 4.32
CA PRO A 78 -23.65 -22.63 4.68
C PRO A 78 -23.00 -23.98 4.38
N PHE A 79 -22.28 -24.10 3.25
CA PHE A 79 -21.53 -25.30 2.93
C PHE A 79 -20.46 -25.63 3.98
N LEU A 80 -19.64 -24.66 4.40
CA LEU A 80 -18.59 -24.87 5.40
C LEU A 80 -19.18 -25.37 6.72
N VAL A 81 -20.29 -24.77 7.17
CA VAL A 81 -21.02 -25.22 8.37
C VAL A 81 -21.52 -26.65 8.20
N ALA A 82 -22.17 -26.96 7.08
CA ALA A 82 -22.67 -28.30 6.79
C ALA A 82 -21.54 -29.34 6.74
N ALA A 83 -20.43 -29.04 6.05
CA ALA A 83 -19.27 -29.92 5.94
C ALA A 83 -18.66 -30.23 7.31
N VAL A 84 -18.50 -29.22 8.16
CA VAL A 84 -18.02 -29.39 9.54
C VAL A 84 -18.95 -30.29 10.35
N LEU A 85 -20.27 -30.07 10.27
CA LEU A 85 -21.26 -30.91 10.96
C LEU A 85 -21.24 -32.36 10.46
N VAL A 86 -21.12 -32.57 9.14
CA VAL A 86 -21.00 -33.89 8.53
C VAL A 86 -19.76 -34.61 9.05
N ILE A 87 -18.59 -33.96 9.06
CA ILE A 87 -17.34 -34.54 9.57
C ILE A 87 -17.45 -34.87 11.05
N LEU A 88 -17.92 -33.93 11.89
CA LEU A 88 -18.04 -34.16 13.34
C LEU A 88 -19.03 -35.28 13.66
N ARG A 89 -20.16 -35.37 12.95
CA ARG A 89 -21.18 -36.42 13.18
C ARG A 89 -20.70 -37.78 12.67
N ALA A 90 -20.01 -37.82 11.53
CA ALA A 90 -19.36 -39.03 11.02
C ALA A 90 -18.27 -39.53 11.99
N ALA A 91 -17.38 -38.66 12.43
CA ALA A 91 -16.33 -38.97 13.39
C ALA A 91 -16.89 -39.50 14.72
N ARG A 92 -17.97 -38.90 15.25
CA ARG A 92 -18.53 -39.32 16.56
C ARG A 92 -19.29 -40.64 16.53
N ARG A 93 -19.97 -40.95 15.41
CA ARG A 93 -20.85 -42.11 15.31
C ARG A 93 -20.22 -43.30 14.60
N HIS A 94 -19.26 -43.05 13.72
CA HIS A 94 -18.72 -44.04 12.80
C HIS A 94 -17.17 -44.11 12.82
N SER A 95 -16.50 -43.65 13.88
CA SER A 95 -15.03 -43.74 14.01
C SER A 95 -14.48 -45.17 14.00
N GLY A 96 -15.33 -46.18 14.20
CA GLY A 96 -14.95 -47.59 14.07
C GLY A 96 -14.80 -48.05 12.61
N ASP A 97 -15.41 -47.36 11.64
CA ASP A 97 -15.21 -47.62 10.21
C ASP A 97 -13.86 -47.04 9.78
N ARG A 98 -12.94 -47.92 9.33
CA ARG A 98 -11.59 -47.53 8.89
C ARG A 98 -11.61 -46.51 7.75
N VAL A 99 -12.61 -46.55 6.88
CA VAL A 99 -12.76 -45.60 5.78
C VAL A 99 -13.19 -44.24 6.31
N VAL A 100 -14.18 -44.19 7.21
CA VAL A 100 -14.62 -42.92 7.83
C VAL A 100 -13.49 -42.29 8.64
N LEU A 101 -12.76 -43.10 9.40
CA LEU A 101 -11.56 -42.65 10.12
C LEU A 101 -10.52 -42.07 9.15
N GLY A 102 -10.20 -42.80 8.06
CA GLY A 102 -9.28 -42.33 7.03
C GLY A 102 -9.70 -41.01 6.39
N VAL A 103 -10.98 -40.84 6.06
CA VAL A 103 -11.53 -39.60 5.50
C VAL A 103 -11.46 -38.44 6.50
N CYS A 104 -11.72 -38.68 7.79
CA CYS A 104 -11.61 -37.65 8.83
C CYS A 104 -10.16 -37.22 9.08
N LEU A 105 -9.21 -38.17 9.02
CA LEU A 105 -7.78 -37.87 9.10
C LEU A 105 -7.29 -37.11 7.86
N ALA A 106 -7.74 -37.51 6.67
CA ALA A 106 -7.48 -36.77 5.44
C ALA A 106 -8.03 -35.34 5.52
N ALA A 107 -9.24 -35.16 6.04
CA ALA A 107 -9.81 -33.84 6.30
C ALA A 107 -8.92 -33.02 7.24
N THR A 108 -8.40 -33.62 8.31
CA THR A 108 -7.48 -32.95 9.23
C THR A 108 -6.22 -32.46 8.50
N ALA A 109 -5.58 -33.32 7.72
CA ALA A 109 -4.37 -32.97 6.96
C ALA A 109 -4.66 -31.88 5.90
N MET A 110 -5.71 -32.03 5.11
CA MET A 110 -6.07 -31.07 4.05
C MET A 110 -6.42 -29.71 4.62
N VAL A 111 -7.22 -29.65 5.70
CA VAL A 111 -7.60 -28.38 6.33
C VAL A 111 -6.40 -27.75 7.04
N ALA A 112 -5.50 -28.53 7.67
CA ALA A 112 -4.28 -27.99 8.27
C ALA A 112 -3.37 -27.35 7.22
N VAL A 113 -3.15 -28.02 6.08
CA VAL A 113 -2.36 -27.48 4.96
C VAL A 113 -3.03 -26.26 4.35
N ALA A 114 -4.35 -26.31 4.09
CA ALA A 114 -5.11 -25.19 3.56
C ALA A 114 -5.05 -23.96 4.49
N THR A 115 -5.13 -24.18 5.80
CA THR A 115 -5.04 -23.10 6.80
C THR A 115 -3.64 -22.52 6.86
N ALA A 116 -2.61 -23.36 6.90
CA ALA A 116 -1.22 -22.93 6.86
C ALA A 116 -0.89 -22.12 5.59
N LEU A 117 -1.40 -22.57 4.44
CA LEU A 117 -1.24 -21.87 3.17
C LEU A 117 -2.04 -20.55 3.11
N ALA A 118 -3.16 -20.46 3.84
CA ALA A 118 -3.85 -19.19 4.00
C ALA A 118 -2.98 -18.20 4.80
N PHE A 119 -2.47 -18.63 5.96
CA PHE A 119 -1.66 -17.78 6.85
C PHE A 119 -0.19 -17.61 6.40
N SER A 120 0.21 -18.21 5.29
CA SER A 120 1.45 -17.84 4.59
C SER A 120 1.33 -16.52 3.82
N GLY A 121 0.11 -16.00 3.66
CA GLY A 121 -0.13 -14.65 3.13
C GLY A 121 0.03 -13.58 4.21
N PRO A 122 0.26 -12.32 3.81
CA PRO A 122 0.33 -11.21 4.75
C PRO A 122 -1.06 -10.81 5.26
N ASN A 123 -1.08 -9.97 6.29
CA ASN A 123 -2.26 -9.23 6.74
C ASN A 123 -2.38 -7.86 6.05
N ALA A 124 -2.24 -7.86 4.72
CA ALA A 124 -2.24 -6.66 3.89
C ALA A 124 -3.66 -6.21 3.49
N TRP A 125 -3.90 -4.90 3.45
CA TRP A 125 -5.17 -4.28 3.05
C TRP A 125 -4.99 -3.19 2.00
N LEU A 126 -6.09 -2.79 1.38
CA LEU A 126 -6.04 -1.85 0.26
C LEU A 126 -5.81 -0.43 0.76
N LEU A 127 -4.77 0.24 0.24
CA LEU A 127 -4.45 1.65 0.47
C LEU A 127 -4.40 1.98 1.98
N TYR A 128 -5.10 3.02 2.38
CA TYR A 128 -5.14 3.56 3.74
C TYR A 128 -5.69 2.61 4.80
N SER A 129 -6.31 1.50 4.39
CA SER A 129 -6.73 0.45 5.33
C SER A 129 -5.54 -0.35 5.88
N ASP A 130 -4.38 -0.29 5.20
CA ASP A 130 -3.16 -1.00 5.60
C ASP A 130 -2.29 -0.21 6.58
N TYR A 131 -2.63 1.06 6.80
CA TYR A 131 -1.86 1.97 7.63
C TYR A 131 -1.72 1.44 9.05
N GLY A 132 -0.47 1.09 9.42
CA GLY A 132 -0.13 0.58 10.75
C GLY A 132 -0.59 -0.85 11.00
N MET A 133 -0.91 -1.60 9.93
CA MET A 133 -1.46 -2.93 10.03
C MET A 133 -0.40 -3.95 10.45
N PRO A 134 -0.61 -4.71 11.55
CA PRO A 134 0.35 -5.73 11.97
C PRO A 134 0.48 -6.83 10.92
N TRP A 135 1.72 -7.20 10.59
CA TRP A 135 2.03 -8.20 9.56
C TRP A 135 1.47 -7.83 8.18
N SER A 136 1.37 -6.54 7.84
CA SER A 136 0.97 -6.06 6.50
C SER A 136 1.85 -6.61 5.39
N ASP A 137 3.05 -7.02 5.76
CA ASP A 137 4.08 -7.42 4.85
C ASP A 137 4.51 -8.86 5.04
N GLU A 138 4.28 -9.47 6.19
CA GLU A 138 4.76 -10.82 6.50
C GLU A 138 3.66 -11.81 6.90
N PRO A 139 3.90 -13.13 6.88
CA PRO A 139 3.02 -14.14 7.42
C PRO A 139 2.66 -13.83 8.86
N VAL A 140 1.38 -14.03 9.15
CA VAL A 140 0.79 -13.73 10.45
C VAL A 140 1.40 -14.62 11.53
N ARG A 141 1.98 -13.97 12.55
CA ARG A 141 2.68 -14.65 13.66
C ARG A 141 2.50 -13.96 15.01
N PRO A 142 1.28 -13.97 15.56
CA PRO A 142 1.00 -13.43 16.89
C PRO A 142 1.89 -14.11 17.93
N LEU A 143 2.55 -13.33 18.78
CA LEU A 143 3.44 -13.81 19.86
C LEU A 143 4.55 -14.76 19.37
N GLY A 144 4.97 -14.65 18.10
CA GLY A 144 5.97 -15.52 17.48
C GLY A 144 5.46 -16.89 17.04
N VAL A 145 4.15 -17.18 17.17
CA VAL A 145 3.56 -18.46 16.74
C VAL A 145 3.39 -18.47 15.22
N PRO A 146 4.05 -19.37 14.47
CA PRO A 146 3.96 -19.40 13.01
C PRO A 146 2.63 -20.03 12.56
N LEU A 147 1.64 -19.20 12.20
CA LEU A 147 0.35 -19.69 11.70
C LEU A 147 0.44 -20.28 10.29
N ASN A 148 1.54 -20.02 9.58
CA ASN A 148 1.85 -20.62 8.27
C ASN A 148 2.37 -22.07 8.35
N SER A 149 2.42 -22.67 9.54
CA SER A 149 2.81 -24.08 9.72
C SER A 149 1.59 -24.99 9.91
N PRO A 150 1.45 -26.10 9.14
CA PRO A 150 0.37 -27.06 9.33
C PRO A 150 0.35 -27.68 10.72
N LEU A 151 1.55 -27.88 11.32
CA LEU A 151 1.69 -28.48 12.65
C LEU A 151 1.06 -27.61 13.74
N THR A 152 1.17 -26.28 13.64
CA THR A 152 0.54 -25.33 14.55
C THR A 152 -0.96 -25.59 14.67
N TRP A 153 -1.62 -25.79 13.52
CA TRP A 153 -3.07 -26.03 13.46
C TRP A 153 -3.49 -27.41 13.93
N VAL A 154 -2.70 -28.44 13.59
CA VAL A 154 -2.96 -29.81 14.07
C VAL A 154 -2.86 -29.87 15.59
N VAL A 155 -1.81 -29.29 16.18
CA VAL A 155 -1.61 -29.27 17.63
C VAL A 155 -2.71 -28.46 18.33
N ALA A 156 -3.07 -27.28 17.79
CA ALA A 156 -4.15 -26.47 18.35
C ALA A 156 -5.50 -27.20 18.33
N ALA A 157 -5.86 -27.81 17.19
CA ALA A 157 -7.12 -28.53 17.04
C ALA A 157 -7.18 -29.81 17.89
N LEU A 158 -6.08 -30.56 17.98
CA LEU A 158 -5.97 -31.72 18.87
C LEU A 158 -6.14 -31.31 20.33
N SER A 159 -5.46 -30.25 20.76
CA SER A 159 -5.57 -29.72 22.13
C SER A 159 -7.00 -29.31 22.45
N ALA A 160 -7.66 -28.55 21.56
CA ALA A 160 -9.06 -28.17 21.72
C ALA A 160 -10.00 -29.39 21.77
N THR A 161 -9.74 -30.40 20.95
CA THR A 161 -10.53 -31.64 20.93
C THR A 161 -10.35 -32.43 22.23
N VAL A 162 -9.12 -32.55 22.74
CA VAL A 162 -8.82 -33.21 24.01
C VAL A 162 -9.52 -32.49 25.16
N VAL A 163 -9.43 -31.16 25.23
CA VAL A 163 -10.13 -30.35 26.26
C VAL A 163 -11.64 -30.53 26.18
N ALA A 164 -12.23 -30.56 24.99
CA ALA A 164 -13.68 -30.74 24.81
C ALA A 164 -14.17 -32.16 25.18
N VAL A 165 -13.28 -33.16 25.14
CA VAL A 165 -13.62 -34.56 25.40
C VAL A 165 -13.23 -35.00 26.81
N ALA A 166 -12.19 -34.41 27.42
CA ALA A 166 -11.68 -34.78 28.74
C ALA A 166 -12.73 -34.78 29.87
N PRO A 167 -13.64 -33.79 29.98
CA PRO A 167 -14.70 -33.80 30.99
C PRO A 167 -15.76 -34.89 30.78
N ARG A 168 -15.86 -35.43 29.56
CA ARG A 168 -16.87 -36.44 29.18
C ARG A 168 -16.32 -37.87 29.28
N ARG A 169 -15.15 -38.06 29.90
CA ARG A 169 -14.44 -39.35 30.03
C ARG A 169 -15.00 -40.29 31.11
N HIS A 170 -16.31 -40.32 31.33
CA HIS A 170 -16.92 -41.47 32.02
C HIS A 170 -17.21 -42.56 30.98
N GLY A 171 -16.37 -43.60 30.93
CA GLY A 171 -16.63 -44.82 30.16
C GLY A 171 -15.81 -45.06 28.89
N GLY A 172 -14.51 -44.75 28.85
CA GLY A 172 -13.58 -45.35 27.88
C GLY A 172 -13.84 -45.05 26.39
N ARG A 173 -14.28 -43.84 26.03
CA ARG A 173 -14.37 -43.45 24.60
C ARG A 173 -12.99 -43.42 23.95
N ASP A 174 -12.89 -44.13 22.83
CA ASP A 174 -11.70 -44.42 22.02
C ASP A 174 -10.95 -43.13 21.59
N LEU A 175 -9.65 -43.06 21.86
CA LEU A 175 -8.74 -41.99 21.40
C LEU A 175 -8.84 -41.75 19.88
N ARG A 176 -9.21 -42.80 19.13
CA ARG A 176 -9.46 -42.75 17.69
C ARG A 176 -10.59 -41.80 17.31
N GLY A 177 -11.68 -41.78 18.08
CA GLY A 177 -12.82 -40.88 17.82
C GLY A 177 -12.50 -39.42 18.10
N ALA A 178 -11.63 -39.15 19.08
CA ALA A 178 -11.11 -37.81 19.34
C ALA A 178 -10.22 -37.33 18.18
N GLY A 179 -9.28 -38.17 17.72
CA GLY A 179 -8.47 -37.86 16.53
C GLY A 179 -9.30 -37.56 15.28
N ALA A 180 -10.36 -38.33 15.03
CA ALA A 180 -11.28 -38.11 13.91
C ALA A 180 -12.07 -36.78 14.00
N CYS A 181 -12.39 -36.30 15.21
CA CYS A 181 -13.10 -35.03 15.38
C CYS A 181 -12.23 -33.81 15.00
N THR A 182 -10.90 -33.95 15.04
CA THR A 182 -9.94 -32.87 14.73
C THR A 182 -10.21 -32.23 13.37
N GLY A 183 -10.57 -33.02 12.35
CA GLY A 183 -10.86 -32.52 11.01
C GLY A 183 -12.08 -31.59 10.93
N GLY A 184 -13.02 -31.71 11.88
CA GLY A 184 -14.15 -30.78 12.03
C GLY A 184 -13.87 -29.62 12.98
N VAL A 185 -12.98 -29.79 13.96
CA VAL A 185 -12.61 -28.74 14.93
C VAL A 185 -11.62 -27.73 14.34
N LEU A 186 -10.66 -28.19 13.53
CA LEU A 186 -9.64 -27.35 12.91
C LEU A 186 -10.21 -26.19 12.07
N PRO A 187 -11.17 -26.37 11.14
CA PRO A 187 -11.71 -25.25 10.37
C PRO A 187 -12.44 -24.22 11.26
N ILE A 188 -13.03 -24.64 12.39
CA ILE A 188 -13.64 -23.73 13.37
C ILE A 188 -12.55 -22.88 14.03
N ALA A 189 -11.47 -23.52 14.51
CA ALA A 189 -10.34 -22.82 15.12
C ALA A 189 -9.66 -21.85 14.14
N ALA A 190 -9.49 -22.26 12.89
CA ALA A 190 -8.95 -21.43 11.82
C ALA A 190 -9.80 -20.19 11.55
N MET A 191 -11.12 -20.35 11.44
CA MET A 191 -12.04 -19.22 11.25
C MET A 191 -12.07 -18.30 12.46
N ALA A 192 -12.11 -18.85 13.67
CA ALA A 192 -12.07 -18.05 14.90
C ALA A 192 -10.77 -17.24 15.01
N ALA A 193 -9.63 -17.83 14.67
CA ALA A 193 -8.35 -17.14 14.63
C ALA A 193 -8.30 -16.05 13.56
N SER A 194 -8.88 -16.29 12.37
CA SER A 194 -9.00 -15.26 11.33
C SER A 194 -9.86 -14.09 11.79
N VAL A 195 -11.01 -14.36 12.44
CA VAL A 195 -11.87 -13.30 13.00
C VAL A 195 -11.14 -12.54 14.12
N ALA A 196 -10.44 -13.23 15.01
CA ALA A 196 -9.65 -12.60 16.07
C ALA A 196 -8.50 -11.75 15.49
N LEU A 197 -7.82 -12.24 14.45
CA LEU A 197 -6.82 -11.47 13.71
C LEU A 197 -7.46 -10.20 13.16
N LEU A 198 -8.58 -10.30 12.43
CA LEU A 198 -9.26 -9.15 11.82
C LEU A 198 -9.63 -8.11 12.89
N LEU A 199 -10.36 -8.52 13.93
CA LEU A 199 -10.80 -7.60 14.98
C LEU A 199 -9.62 -6.98 15.72
N GLY A 200 -8.62 -7.78 16.11
CA GLY A 200 -7.45 -7.30 16.86
C GLY A 200 -6.57 -6.37 16.03
N SER A 201 -6.33 -6.69 14.76
CA SER A 201 -5.47 -5.90 13.89
C SER A 201 -6.13 -4.58 13.47
N PHE A 202 -7.41 -4.57 13.11
CA PHE A 202 -8.15 -3.34 12.82
C PHE A 202 -8.41 -2.47 14.06
N ALA A 203 -8.42 -3.04 15.26
CA ALA A 203 -8.44 -2.25 16.50
C ALA A 203 -7.05 -1.65 16.84
N ALA A 204 -5.97 -2.39 16.56
CA ALA A 204 -4.61 -1.97 16.88
C ALA A 204 -4.03 -0.95 15.89
N ALA A 205 -4.35 -1.07 14.60
CA ALA A 205 -3.76 -0.26 13.54
C ALA A 205 -3.98 1.25 13.74
N PRO A 206 -5.20 1.74 14.05
CA PRO A 206 -5.42 3.17 14.30
C PRO A 206 -4.66 3.70 15.52
N VAL A 207 -4.47 2.86 16.55
CA VAL A 207 -3.74 3.22 17.77
C VAL A 207 -2.24 3.39 17.49
N ARG A 208 -1.66 2.55 16.63
CA ARG A 208 -0.23 2.63 16.24
C ARG A 208 0.09 3.92 15.46
N LEU A 209 -0.90 4.43 14.75
CA LEU A 209 -0.82 5.67 13.97
C LEU A 209 -1.65 6.81 14.59
N ALA A 210 -1.81 6.79 15.92
CA ALA A 210 -2.42 7.91 16.63
C ALA A 210 -1.69 9.24 16.29
N GLY A 211 -2.46 10.30 16.06
CA GLY A 211 -1.94 11.62 15.70
C GLY A 211 -1.68 11.82 14.19
N THR A 212 -2.07 10.87 13.33
CA THR A 212 -2.09 11.04 11.87
C THR A 212 -3.39 10.51 11.27
N TYR A 213 -3.50 10.52 9.94
CA TYR A 213 -4.66 9.99 9.23
C TYR A 213 -4.79 8.47 9.40
N THR A 214 -6.01 8.03 9.73
CA THR A 214 -6.41 6.64 9.66
C THR A 214 -7.84 6.56 9.13
N LEU A 215 -8.18 5.50 8.40
CA LEU A 215 -9.54 5.33 7.89
C LEU A 215 -10.57 5.21 9.03
N ALA A 216 -10.17 4.64 10.17
CA ALA A 216 -11.01 4.54 11.36
C ALA A 216 -11.33 5.93 11.96
N ALA A 217 -10.32 6.80 12.09
CA ALA A 217 -10.51 8.17 12.56
C ALA A 217 -11.42 8.96 11.59
N GLN A 218 -11.18 8.86 10.28
CA GLN A 218 -12.04 9.50 9.28
C GLN A 218 -13.50 9.08 9.44
N ASN A 219 -13.78 7.78 9.62
CA ASN A 219 -15.15 7.29 9.79
C ASN A 219 -15.80 7.79 11.09
N LEU A 220 -15.04 7.91 12.17
CA LEU A 220 -15.53 8.46 13.44
C LEU A 220 -15.81 9.96 13.33
N GLU A 221 -14.91 10.72 12.71
CA GLU A 221 -15.05 12.17 12.48
C GLU A 221 -16.20 12.47 11.50
N ALA A 222 -16.44 11.60 10.52
CA ALA A 222 -17.54 11.72 9.57
C ALA A 222 -18.92 11.66 10.24
N ILE A 223 -19.07 11.00 11.40
CA ILE A 223 -20.32 10.98 12.17
C ILE A 223 -20.73 12.40 12.61
N HIS A 224 -19.74 13.25 12.87
CA HIS A 224 -19.94 14.64 13.30
C HIS A 224 -19.66 15.65 12.19
N ALA A 225 -19.32 15.20 10.98
CA ALA A 225 -18.91 16.03 9.84
C ALA A 225 -17.78 17.03 10.17
N THR A 226 -16.81 16.60 11.00
CA THR A 226 -15.73 17.46 11.51
C THR A 226 -14.45 17.42 10.68
N SER A 227 -14.41 16.62 9.60
CA SER A 227 -13.19 16.32 8.85
C SER A 227 -13.49 16.08 7.38
N CYS A 228 -12.56 16.52 6.54
CA CYS A 228 -12.52 16.26 5.10
C CYS A 228 -11.64 15.05 4.74
N GLY A 229 -11.45 14.14 5.71
CA GLY A 229 -10.72 12.90 5.52
C GLY A 229 -9.23 13.15 5.31
N LEU A 230 -8.63 12.44 4.36
CA LEU A 230 -7.20 12.53 4.08
C LEU A 230 -6.75 13.96 3.73
N GLN A 231 -7.65 14.78 3.20
CA GLN A 231 -7.35 16.16 2.83
C GLN A 231 -6.80 17.01 3.99
N ASP A 232 -7.32 16.82 5.20
CA ASP A 232 -6.94 17.62 6.37
C ASP A 232 -5.61 17.17 6.98
N HIS A 233 -5.11 16.01 6.55
CA HIS A 233 -3.90 15.39 7.05
C HIS A 233 -2.73 15.42 6.05
N VAL A 234 -2.86 16.18 4.95
CA VAL A 234 -1.79 16.33 3.96
C VAL A 234 -1.28 17.77 3.97
N GLN A 235 0.04 17.89 4.07
CA GLN A 235 0.77 19.12 3.82
C GLN A 235 1.39 19.08 2.43
N VAL A 236 1.30 20.19 1.72
CA VAL A 236 1.95 20.42 0.42
C VAL A 236 3.06 21.43 0.64
N LEU A 237 4.18 21.22 -0.06
CA LEU A 237 5.42 21.95 0.15
C LEU A 237 5.81 22.71 -1.13
N PRO A 238 5.02 23.72 -1.57
CA PRO A 238 5.37 24.51 -2.74
C PRO A 238 6.64 25.34 -2.52
N GLU A 239 7.33 25.66 -3.61
CA GLU A 239 8.41 26.67 -3.59
C GLU A 239 7.78 28.07 -3.52
N ILE A 240 8.32 28.94 -2.66
CA ILE A 240 7.90 30.34 -2.58
C ILE A 240 8.53 31.16 -3.72
N PRO A 241 7.92 32.28 -4.15
CA PRO A 241 8.59 33.23 -5.04
C PRO A 241 9.96 33.65 -4.47
N GLY A 242 11.03 33.47 -5.25
CA GLY A 242 12.40 33.74 -4.78
C GLY A 242 12.99 32.68 -3.84
N GLY A 243 12.26 31.60 -3.53
CA GLY A 243 12.70 30.52 -2.64
C GLY A 243 13.78 29.61 -3.25
N VAL A 244 14.01 29.68 -4.56
CA VAL A 244 15.11 28.96 -5.23
C VAL A 244 16.43 29.67 -4.93
N LEU A 245 17.22 29.09 -4.02
CA LEU A 245 18.47 29.70 -3.59
C LEU A 245 19.54 29.54 -4.68
N ARG A 246 20.43 30.54 -4.77
CA ARG A 246 21.55 30.56 -5.73
C ARG A 246 22.87 30.55 -4.98
N PRO A 247 23.89 29.81 -5.46
CA PRO A 247 25.20 29.81 -4.82
C PRO A 247 25.82 31.21 -4.94
N ALA A 248 26.40 31.72 -3.86
CA ALA A 248 26.93 33.09 -3.80
C ALA A 248 28.33 33.19 -3.19
N VAL A 249 28.67 32.37 -2.17
CA VAL A 249 29.94 32.49 -1.44
C VAL A 249 30.73 31.17 -1.48
N GLY A 250 32.02 31.25 -1.80
CA GLY A 250 32.90 30.09 -1.91
C GLY A 250 32.70 29.27 -3.19
N THR A 251 33.36 28.12 -3.27
CA THR A 251 33.30 27.19 -4.41
C THR A 251 32.77 25.84 -3.99
N THR A 252 32.10 25.14 -4.90
CA THR A 252 31.65 23.77 -4.68
C THR A 252 32.84 22.82 -4.82
N ALA A 253 33.13 22.07 -3.75
CA ALA A 253 34.06 20.95 -3.77
C ALA A 253 33.27 19.65 -3.94
N ALA A 254 33.49 18.96 -5.07
CA ALA A 254 32.81 17.71 -5.41
C ALA A 254 33.85 16.67 -5.83
N ARG A 255 33.99 15.59 -5.06
CA ARG A 255 34.79 14.41 -5.40
C ARG A 255 33.84 13.22 -5.53
N GLY A 256 33.82 12.58 -6.69
CA GLY A 256 32.89 11.46 -6.97
C GLY A 256 31.46 11.89 -7.30
N PHE A 257 31.09 13.15 -7.04
CA PHE A 257 29.80 13.74 -7.43
C PHE A 257 29.92 14.50 -8.77
N VAL A 258 29.02 14.24 -9.70
CA VAL A 258 28.96 14.88 -11.02
C VAL A 258 27.87 15.97 -11.04
N PRO A 259 28.22 17.25 -11.28
CA PRO A 259 27.23 18.31 -11.45
C PRO A 259 26.29 18.03 -12.64
N GLY A 260 24.97 18.17 -12.43
CA GLY A 260 23.95 17.92 -13.45
C GLY A 260 23.80 16.45 -13.87
N GLY A 261 24.49 15.52 -13.20
CA GLY A 261 24.55 14.11 -13.57
C GLY A 261 24.66 13.18 -12.35
N GLY A 262 25.01 11.93 -12.59
CA GLY A 262 25.25 10.95 -11.51
C GLY A 262 24.00 10.47 -10.77
N PHE A 263 22.84 10.51 -11.42
CA PHE A 263 21.58 9.91 -10.95
C PHE A 263 21.16 8.72 -11.84
N ARG A 264 20.13 7.97 -11.42
CA ARG A 264 19.64 6.81 -12.17
C ARG A 264 19.07 7.23 -13.55
N PRO A 265 19.50 6.58 -14.66
CA PRO A 265 18.90 6.82 -15.98
C PRO A 265 17.39 6.60 -15.96
N GLY A 266 16.63 7.45 -16.67
CA GLY A 266 15.16 7.42 -16.67
C GLY A 266 14.50 7.99 -15.41
N ARG A 267 15.28 8.49 -14.44
CA ARG A 267 14.81 9.19 -13.23
C ARG A 267 15.55 10.52 -13.05
N PRO A 268 15.46 11.47 -14.00
CA PRO A 268 16.12 12.76 -13.88
C PRO A 268 15.54 13.58 -12.70
N PRO A 269 16.29 14.57 -12.18
CA PRO A 269 15.75 15.53 -11.22
C PRO A 269 14.45 16.15 -11.74
N PRO A 270 13.44 16.34 -10.88
CA PRO A 270 12.16 16.91 -11.30
C PRO A 270 12.37 18.35 -11.79
N SER A 271 12.14 18.59 -13.08
CA SER A 271 12.36 19.88 -13.76
C SER A 271 11.56 21.04 -13.17
N ALA A 272 10.52 20.74 -12.41
CA ALA A 272 9.66 21.71 -11.74
C ALA A 272 10.29 22.43 -10.55
N SER A 273 11.39 21.91 -9.99
CA SER A 273 12.09 22.58 -8.91
C SER A 273 13.19 23.46 -9.48
N GLY A 274 13.11 24.77 -9.31
CA GLY A 274 14.19 25.65 -9.79
C GLY A 274 15.53 25.30 -9.14
N ALA A 275 15.50 24.69 -7.95
CA ALA A 275 16.68 24.26 -7.20
C ALA A 275 17.43 23.09 -7.86
N THR A 276 16.74 22.21 -8.60
CA THR A 276 17.37 21.05 -9.26
C THR A 276 18.26 21.44 -10.44
N ARG A 277 18.22 22.71 -10.88
CA ARG A 277 19.23 23.28 -11.80
C ARG A 277 20.65 23.15 -11.23
N TYR A 278 20.75 23.15 -9.91
CA TYR A 278 21.95 22.83 -9.16
C TYR A 278 21.74 21.42 -8.63
N SER A 279 22.22 20.41 -9.33
CA SER A 279 22.13 19.03 -8.88
C SER A 279 23.48 18.35 -8.98
N TRP A 280 23.71 17.38 -8.11
CA TRP A 280 24.94 16.60 -8.07
C TRP A 280 24.60 15.17 -7.72
N GLY A 281 25.22 14.19 -8.38
CA GLY A 281 25.02 12.79 -8.07
C GLY A 281 26.29 11.95 -8.14
N SER A 282 26.37 10.89 -7.34
CA SER A 282 27.55 10.02 -7.21
C SER A 282 27.50 8.73 -8.05
N ARG A 283 26.33 8.36 -8.61
CA ARG A 283 26.12 7.05 -9.26
C ARG A 283 26.96 6.82 -10.53
N SER A 284 27.45 7.88 -11.18
CA SER A 284 28.17 7.80 -12.46
C SER A 284 29.57 7.20 -12.36
N ALA A 285 30.11 7.00 -11.16
CA ALA A 285 31.45 6.44 -10.98
C ALA A 285 31.48 4.90 -10.91
N GLY A 286 30.36 4.22 -11.21
CA GLY A 286 30.23 2.76 -11.20
C GLY A 286 29.87 2.20 -9.81
N PRO A 287 29.49 0.90 -9.70
CA PRO A 287 29.27 0.25 -8.41
C PRO A 287 30.55 0.29 -7.57
N GLY A 288 30.47 0.72 -6.30
CA GLY A 288 31.60 0.81 -5.38
C GLY A 288 32.33 2.16 -5.31
N ALA A 289 31.91 3.15 -6.09
CA ALA A 289 32.49 4.49 -6.02
C ALA A 289 31.90 5.32 -4.88
N THR A 290 32.78 5.86 -4.03
CA THR A 290 32.42 6.75 -2.93
C THR A 290 32.74 8.21 -3.30
N GLY A 291 32.19 9.15 -2.55
CA GLY A 291 32.34 10.56 -2.85
C GLY A 291 32.00 11.49 -1.71
N ASN A 292 32.45 12.73 -1.84
CA ASN A 292 32.04 13.82 -0.99
C ASN A 292 31.61 15.03 -1.83
N LEU A 293 30.62 15.72 -1.31
CA LEU A 293 30.11 16.97 -1.86
C LEU A 293 30.03 17.98 -0.72
N THR A 294 30.62 19.14 -0.93
CA THR A 294 30.40 20.33 -0.13
C THR A 294 30.15 21.47 -1.10
N THR A 295 28.91 21.95 -1.16
CA THR A 295 28.56 23.01 -2.11
C THR A 295 29.13 24.36 -1.67
N ALA A 296 29.17 25.31 -2.61
CA ALA A 296 29.22 26.72 -2.25
C ALA A 296 28.06 27.08 -1.30
N TRP A 297 28.19 28.20 -0.60
CA TRP A 297 27.16 28.74 0.28
C TRP A 297 26.07 29.45 -0.52
N PHE A 298 24.83 29.21 -0.11
CA PHE A 298 23.62 29.79 -0.63
C PHE A 298 23.07 30.78 0.41
N PRO A 299 22.78 32.04 0.04
CA PRO A 299 22.07 32.95 0.91
C PRO A 299 20.70 32.38 1.25
N VAL A 300 20.34 32.35 2.52
CA VAL A 300 19.02 31.92 3.00
C VAL A 300 18.35 33.10 3.70
N PRO A 301 17.09 33.44 3.34
CA PRO A 301 16.37 34.50 4.04
C PRO A 301 15.99 34.05 5.46
N GLU A 302 15.61 35.02 6.29
CA GLU A 302 14.89 34.69 7.53
C GLU A 302 13.59 33.96 7.19
N LEU A 303 13.36 32.83 7.85
CA LEU A 303 12.24 31.95 7.55
C LEU A 303 11.04 32.29 8.44
N ALA A 304 9.86 32.36 7.83
CA ALA A 304 8.61 32.36 8.57
C ALA A 304 8.38 30.99 9.24
N ALA A 305 7.49 30.95 10.24
CA ALA A 305 7.24 29.74 11.04
C ALA A 305 6.70 28.55 10.21
N ASP A 306 6.02 28.85 9.11
CA ASP A 306 5.48 27.92 8.12
C ASP A 306 6.44 27.65 6.96
N GLN A 307 7.71 28.04 7.06
CA GLN A 307 8.71 27.78 6.02
C GLN A 307 9.75 26.74 6.44
N GLU A 308 10.33 26.08 5.44
CA GLU A 308 11.39 25.09 5.63
C GLU A 308 12.46 25.19 4.52
N VAL A 309 13.72 24.94 4.87
CA VAL A 309 14.80 24.77 3.88
C VAL A 309 14.81 23.33 3.44
N ALA A 310 14.58 23.08 2.16
CA ALA A 310 14.46 21.76 1.59
C ALA A 310 15.50 21.50 0.50
N VAL A 311 15.87 20.23 0.35
CA VAL A 311 16.60 19.70 -0.81
C VAL A 311 15.82 18.54 -1.41
N ARG A 312 15.97 18.35 -2.72
CA ARG A 312 15.53 17.14 -3.41
C ARG A 312 16.62 16.10 -3.30
N LEU A 313 16.25 14.89 -2.89
CA LEU A 313 17.14 13.73 -2.75
C LEU A 313 16.63 12.57 -3.60
N SER A 314 17.55 11.90 -4.27
CA SER A 314 17.43 10.55 -4.83
C SER A 314 18.65 9.75 -4.35
N GLY A 315 18.49 8.45 -4.11
CA GLY A 315 19.49 7.64 -3.40
C GLY A 315 19.30 7.63 -1.87
N ARG A 316 20.10 6.84 -1.17
CA ARG A 316 19.94 6.50 0.26
C ARG A 316 20.81 7.39 1.15
N PRO A 317 20.26 8.21 2.08
CA PRO A 317 21.03 9.12 2.93
C PRO A 317 21.57 8.49 4.22
N GLU A 318 21.32 7.20 4.44
CA GLU A 318 21.84 6.40 5.55
C GLU A 318 22.66 5.17 5.08
N GLN A 319 23.04 4.32 6.04
CA GLN A 319 23.80 3.07 5.82
C GLN A 319 25.16 3.31 5.11
N GLY A 320 26.01 4.13 5.73
CA GLY A 320 27.31 4.55 5.18
C GLY A 320 27.24 5.91 4.51
N ASN A 321 26.10 6.28 3.96
CA ASN A 321 25.86 7.61 3.41
C ASN A 321 25.48 8.63 4.48
N THR A 322 25.72 9.90 4.17
CA THR A 322 25.27 11.04 4.99
C THR A 322 24.81 12.19 4.10
N LEU A 323 23.75 12.88 4.51
CA LEU A 323 23.31 14.13 3.93
C LEU A 323 23.00 15.12 5.06
N ALA A 324 23.52 16.34 4.96
CA ALA A 324 23.31 17.40 5.93
C ALA A 324 23.21 18.78 5.26
N LEU A 325 22.49 19.68 5.92
CA LEU A 325 22.54 21.12 5.66
C LEU A 325 23.40 21.78 6.73
N GLU A 326 24.44 22.48 6.31
CA GLU A 326 25.28 23.29 7.20
C GLU A 326 24.83 24.75 7.11
N PHE A 327 24.79 25.43 8.25
CA PHE A 327 24.32 26.80 8.40
C PHE A 327 25.44 27.67 8.95
N ALA A 328 25.53 28.89 8.43
CA ALA A 328 26.54 29.85 8.81
C ALA A 328 25.98 31.28 8.82
N ARG A 329 26.73 32.17 9.44
CA ARG A 329 26.53 33.62 9.38
C ARG A 329 27.68 34.25 8.59
N ARG A 330 27.35 35.20 7.72
CA ARG A 330 28.35 36.06 7.10
C ARG A 330 28.69 37.26 8.00
N ASP A 331 29.97 37.45 8.29
CA ASP A 331 30.49 38.65 8.97
C ASP A 331 31.57 39.30 8.08
N GLY A 332 31.17 40.29 7.28
CA GLY A 332 32.02 40.85 6.23
C GLY A 332 32.38 39.80 5.17
N ASP A 333 33.68 39.46 5.07
CA ASP A 333 34.20 38.39 4.21
C ASP A 333 34.39 37.06 4.94
N ALA A 334 34.21 37.04 6.27
CA ALA A 334 34.28 35.82 7.06
C ALA A 334 32.95 35.07 7.05
N VAL A 335 33.02 33.74 7.14
CA VAL A 335 31.87 32.84 7.28
C VAL A 335 32.01 32.09 8.60
N GLU A 336 31.14 32.41 9.56
CA GLU A 336 31.09 31.78 10.88
C GLU A 336 30.10 30.61 10.86
N MET A 337 30.56 29.40 11.18
CA MET A 337 29.71 28.21 11.24
C MET A 337 28.80 28.27 12.47
N LEU A 338 27.48 28.11 12.27
CA LEU A 338 26.50 28.09 13.36
C LEU A 338 26.02 26.67 13.71
N GLY A 339 26.20 25.71 12.80
CA GLY A 339 25.91 24.29 13.03
C GLY A 339 25.40 23.58 11.80
N ASP A 340 25.05 22.30 11.95
CA ASP A 340 24.51 21.47 10.88
C ASP A 340 23.22 20.74 11.27
N ARG A 341 22.48 20.30 10.26
CA ARG A 341 21.28 19.47 10.41
C ARG A 341 21.38 18.29 9.46
N ARG A 342 21.54 17.10 10.02
CA ARG A 342 21.48 15.85 9.26
C ARG A 342 20.06 15.61 8.75
N LEU A 343 19.96 15.34 7.46
CA LEU A 343 18.72 14.93 6.80
C LEU A 343 18.65 13.42 6.81
N VAL A 344 17.59 12.91 7.44
CA VAL A 344 17.28 11.48 7.55
C VAL A 344 16.03 11.24 6.74
N ASP A 345 16.04 10.20 5.92
CA ASP A 345 14.87 9.74 5.21
C ASP A 345 14.07 8.82 6.12
N PRO A 346 12.85 9.21 6.52
CA PRO A 346 12.05 8.40 7.41
C PRO A 346 11.90 6.99 6.85
N ALA A 347 12.12 5.97 7.69
CA ALA A 347 11.82 4.60 7.32
C ALA A 347 10.32 4.50 6.97
N PRO A 348 9.95 3.69 5.98
CA PRO A 348 8.54 3.36 5.74
C PRO A 348 7.93 2.80 7.03
N ALA A 349 6.69 3.18 7.32
CA ALA A 349 5.99 2.66 8.50
C ALA A 349 5.78 1.15 8.43
N ASP A 350 5.61 0.64 7.21
CA ASP A 350 5.45 -0.76 6.88
C ASP A 350 6.65 -1.19 6.02
N ARG A 351 7.41 -2.17 6.53
CA ARG A 351 8.48 -2.84 5.78
C ARG A 351 7.83 -3.88 4.85
N PRO A 352 8.52 -4.48 3.87
CA PRO A 352 8.02 -5.60 3.08
C PRO A 352 8.42 -6.92 3.75
N PHE A 353 7.74 -8.00 3.36
CA PHE A 353 7.95 -9.35 3.88
C PHE A 353 9.43 -9.73 3.98
N ASP A 354 10.15 -9.33 2.94
CA ASP A 354 11.52 -9.70 2.64
C ASP A 354 12.53 -8.60 3.06
N ASP A 355 12.21 -7.77 4.06
CA ASP A 355 13.16 -6.80 4.66
C ASP A 355 14.31 -7.52 5.40
N PRO A 356 15.59 -7.11 5.19
CA PRO A 356 16.80 -7.76 5.66
C PRO A 356 17.07 -7.74 7.18
N VAL A 357 16.13 -7.32 8.04
CA VAL A 357 16.16 -7.82 9.44
C VAL A 357 16.16 -9.37 9.46
N ARG A 358 15.89 -10.04 8.32
CA ARG A 358 16.13 -11.48 8.08
C ARG A 358 16.90 -11.88 6.80
N GLY A 359 17.84 -11.06 6.31
CA GLY A 359 18.88 -11.52 5.37
C GLY A 359 18.62 -11.36 3.86
N ARG A 360 18.76 -10.12 3.37
CA ARG A 360 19.19 -9.82 1.99
C ARG A 360 20.49 -9.04 2.03
N ASP A 361 21.30 -9.19 0.97
CA ASP A 361 22.53 -8.41 0.75
C ASP A 361 22.23 -6.98 0.21
N GLU A 362 20.99 -6.68 -0.19
CA GLU A 362 20.55 -5.37 -0.71
C GLU A 362 19.31 -4.83 0.03
N ASP A 363 19.27 -3.50 0.20
CA ASP A 363 18.13 -2.79 0.79
C ASP A 363 16.86 -3.00 -0.06
N TRP A 364 15.70 -3.21 0.56
CA TRP A 364 14.48 -3.54 -0.18
C TRP A 364 13.78 -2.29 -0.74
N ARG A 365 14.09 -1.12 -0.18
CA ARG A 365 13.43 0.15 -0.50
C ARG A 365 14.05 0.75 -1.75
N ASP A 366 13.24 1.04 -2.77
CA ASP A 366 13.72 1.78 -3.94
C ASP A 366 13.94 3.26 -3.60
N TYR A 367 15.21 3.66 -3.47
CA TYR A 367 15.59 5.05 -3.22
C TYR A 367 15.76 5.89 -4.50
N SER A 368 15.50 5.32 -5.68
CA SER A 368 15.76 5.99 -6.96
C SER A 368 14.83 7.16 -7.23
N ASP A 369 13.67 7.18 -6.58
CA ASP A 369 12.71 8.24 -6.73
C ASP A 369 13.12 9.50 -5.97
N TRP A 370 12.94 10.65 -6.62
CA TRP A 370 13.22 11.95 -6.04
C TRP A 370 12.17 12.33 -4.99
N ARG A 371 12.63 12.65 -3.78
CA ARG A 371 11.81 13.07 -2.64
C ARG A 371 12.38 14.33 -1.97
N SER A 372 11.59 14.99 -1.13
CA SER A 372 11.99 16.22 -0.44
C SER A 372 12.38 15.89 0.99
N LEU A 373 13.57 16.31 1.41
CA LEU A 373 13.97 16.34 2.82
C LEU A 373 14.17 17.80 3.22
N ALA A 374 13.77 18.15 4.43
CA ALA A 374 13.72 19.55 4.85
C ALA A 374 14.12 19.76 6.32
N VAL A 375 14.58 20.98 6.60
CA VAL A 375 14.82 21.52 7.94
C VAL A 375 13.76 22.60 8.20
N PRO A 376 12.87 22.43 9.18
CA PRO A 376 11.86 23.43 9.50
C PRO A 376 12.51 24.69 10.09
N ALA A 377 11.86 25.85 9.95
CA ALA A 377 12.38 27.14 10.42
C ALA A 377 12.89 27.12 11.86
N GLY A 378 12.13 26.54 12.80
CA GLY A 378 12.53 26.46 14.21
C GLY A 378 13.77 25.60 14.49
N SER A 379 14.20 24.79 13.53
CA SER A 379 15.44 24.00 13.62
C SER A 379 16.64 24.70 12.99
N VAL A 380 16.45 25.80 12.25
CA VAL A 380 17.56 26.58 11.68
C VAL A 380 18.25 27.38 12.79
N PRO A 381 19.59 27.37 12.90
CA PRO A 381 20.30 28.17 13.90
C PRO A 381 19.98 29.66 13.81
N ALA A 382 19.83 30.32 14.96
CA ALA A 382 19.48 31.73 15.02
C ALA A 382 20.54 32.64 14.35
N GLY A 383 20.07 33.53 13.46
CA GLY A 383 20.93 34.45 12.70
C GLY A 383 21.78 33.77 11.62
N ALA A 384 21.40 32.58 11.16
CA ALA A 384 21.96 31.99 9.94
C ALA A 384 21.42 32.71 8.70
N ASP A 385 22.33 33.17 7.83
CA ASP A 385 22.02 33.82 6.55
C ASP A 385 22.66 33.07 5.36
N LEU A 386 23.41 32.00 5.63
CA LEU A 386 24.00 31.10 4.65
C LEU A 386 23.65 29.65 4.97
N VAL A 387 23.37 28.87 3.92
CA VAL A 387 23.20 27.42 3.98
C VAL A 387 24.02 26.74 2.89
N ARG A 388 24.58 25.56 3.15
CA ARG A 388 25.19 24.72 2.11
C ARG A 388 24.83 23.25 2.30
N VAL A 389 24.90 22.50 1.21
CA VAL A 389 24.66 21.06 1.21
C VAL A 389 25.98 20.33 1.42
N ARG A 390 26.00 19.42 2.39
CA ARG A 390 27.09 18.48 2.60
C ARG A 390 26.56 17.06 2.42
N ALA A 391 27.12 16.33 1.47
CA ALA A 391 26.75 14.94 1.22
C ALA A 391 28.01 14.06 1.17
N VAL A 392 27.91 12.86 1.74
CA VAL A 392 28.95 11.83 1.67
C VAL A 392 28.30 10.56 1.17
N ASP A 393 28.78 10.10 0.02
CA ASP A 393 28.56 8.74 -0.44
C ASP A 393 29.69 7.88 0.14
N GLY A 394 29.37 7.07 1.13
CA GLY A 394 30.30 6.24 1.87
C GLY A 394 30.00 4.75 1.73
N SER A 395 29.10 4.36 0.82
CA SER A 395 28.68 2.97 0.65
C SER A 395 29.02 2.45 -0.74
N THR A 396 29.20 1.13 -0.83
CA THR A 396 29.69 0.47 -2.05
C THR A 396 28.67 -0.47 -2.68
N ASP A 397 27.50 -0.63 -2.07
CA ASP A 397 26.40 -1.43 -2.60
C ASP A 397 25.66 -0.71 -3.75
N GLU A 398 24.85 -1.44 -4.51
CA GLU A 398 24.16 -0.91 -5.70
C GLU A 398 23.21 0.26 -5.41
N GLN A 399 22.67 0.33 -4.19
CA GLN A 399 21.74 1.36 -3.75
C GLN A 399 22.41 2.47 -2.94
N GLY A 400 23.71 2.32 -2.72
CA GLY A 400 24.54 3.15 -1.87
C GLY A 400 24.92 4.52 -2.44
N TRP A 401 24.22 5.04 -3.45
CA TRP A 401 24.54 6.32 -4.07
C TRP A 401 23.66 7.46 -3.56
N LEU A 402 24.07 8.70 -3.86
CA LEU A 402 23.33 9.92 -3.56
C LEU A 402 23.23 10.83 -4.78
N ALA A 403 22.06 11.42 -4.99
CA ALA A 403 21.85 12.55 -5.88
C ALA A 403 21.01 13.62 -5.17
N VAL A 404 21.52 14.85 -5.11
CA VAL A 404 20.95 15.93 -4.31
C VAL A 404 20.84 17.22 -5.12
N SER A 405 19.80 18.01 -4.86
CA SER A 405 19.68 19.37 -5.42
C SER A 405 20.30 20.44 -4.53
N GLY A 406 20.41 21.66 -5.04
CA GLY A 406 20.60 22.85 -4.24
C GLY A 406 19.43 23.04 -3.25
N PRO A 407 19.64 23.84 -2.19
CA PRO A 407 18.62 24.15 -1.21
C PRO A 407 17.58 25.12 -1.78
N ALA A 408 16.34 24.98 -1.35
CA ALA A 408 15.26 25.92 -1.62
C ALA A 408 14.39 26.13 -0.38
N VAL A 409 13.85 27.34 -0.24
CA VAL A 409 12.84 27.65 0.76
C VAL A 409 11.48 27.23 0.23
N ARG A 410 10.76 26.46 1.04
CA ARG A 410 9.41 26.00 0.79
C ARG A 410 8.48 26.45 1.89
N GLU A 411 7.22 26.65 1.53
CA GLU A 411 6.14 26.92 2.46
C GLU A 411 5.42 25.61 2.80
N VAL A 412 4.95 25.47 4.04
CA VAL A 412 4.17 24.33 4.51
C VAL A 412 2.71 24.72 4.49
N VAL A 413 2.01 24.33 3.42
CA VAL A 413 0.61 24.72 3.19
C VAL A 413 -0.30 23.49 3.37
N SER A 414 -1.52 23.68 3.89
CA SER A 414 -2.51 22.61 3.93
C SER A 414 -2.90 22.18 2.51
N LEU A 415 -3.29 20.91 2.30
CA LEU A 415 -3.79 20.49 0.98
C LEU A 415 -5.05 21.27 0.58
N THR A 416 -5.90 21.63 1.54
CA THR A 416 -7.09 22.45 1.30
C THR A 416 -6.74 23.79 0.68
N ASP A 417 -5.85 24.55 1.32
CA ASP A 417 -5.44 25.88 0.87
C ASP A 417 -4.64 25.78 -0.43
N PHE A 418 -3.80 24.75 -0.56
CA PHE A 418 -3.05 24.53 -1.79
C PHE A 418 -3.96 24.33 -3.00
N LEU A 419 -5.07 23.60 -2.84
CA LEU A 419 -6.01 23.32 -3.94
C LEU A 419 -6.95 24.50 -4.24
N ALA A 420 -7.09 25.47 -3.34
CA ALA A 420 -7.97 26.61 -3.53
C ALA A 420 -7.59 27.40 -4.79
N GLY A 421 -8.58 27.67 -5.65
CA GLY A 421 -8.38 28.47 -6.87
C GLY A 421 -7.60 27.80 -8.00
N ARG A 422 -7.27 26.50 -7.92
CA ARG A 422 -6.49 25.79 -8.95
C ARG A 422 -7.32 25.09 -10.04
N GLY A 423 -8.64 25.31 -10.05
CA GLY A 423 -9.55 24.65 -10.99
C GLY A 423 -9.90 23.23 -10.56
N PRO A 424 -10.45 22.41 -11.48
CA PRO A 424 -10.92 21.07 -11.13
C PRO A 424 -9.80 20.15 -10.66
N VAL A 425 -10.09 19.32 -9.65
CA VAL A 425 -9.15 18.36 -9.05
C VAL A 425 -9.54 16.95 -9.48
N LEU A 426 -8.66 16.30 -10.23
CA LEU A 426 -8.80 14.88 -10.56
C LEU A 426 -8.18 14.03 -9.46
N VAL A 427 -9.01 13.43 -8.62
CA VAL A 427 -8.57 12.43 -7.65
C VAL A 427 -8.52 11.08 -8.34
N ASP A 428 -7.37 10.41 -8.23
CA ASP A 428 -7.18 9.08 -8.80
C ASP A 428 -8.17 8.09 -8.18
N TRP A 429 -8.67 7.16 -9.01
CA TRP A 429 -9.78 6.27 -8.65
C TRP A 429 -9.61 5.50 -7.33
N PRO A 430 -8.41 5.04 -6.91
CA PRO A 430 -8.29 4.28 -5.68
C PRO A 430 -8.50 5.17 -4.45
N MET A 431 -8.23 6.47 -4.56
CA MET A 431 -8.20 7.39 -3.43
C MET A 431 -9.52 8.13 -3.20
N SER A 432 -10.47 8.08 -4.13
CA SER A 432 -11.65 8.96 -4.13
C SER A 432 -12.45 8.95 -2.83
N PHE A 433 -12.54 7.81 -2.13
CA PHE A 433 -13.24 7.69 -0.85
C PHE A 433 -12.54 8.41 0.33
N ALA A 434 -11.27 8.76 0.18
CA ALA A 434 -10.50 9.49 1.18
C ALA A 434 -10.68 11.02 1.10
N PHE A 435 -11.42 11.52 0.10
CA PHE A 435 -11.66 12.94 -0.15
C PHE A 435 -13.17 13.30 -0.15
N PRO A 436 -13.91 13.03 0.95
CA PRO A 436 -15.38 13.18 0.98
C PRO A 436 -15.89 14.61 0.78
N CYS A 437 -15.06 15.64 1.06
CA CYS A 437 -15.44 17.04 0.87
C CYS A 437 -15.22 17.58 -0.55
N ARG A 438 -14.46 16.87 -1.39
CA ARG A 438 -14.16 17.37 -2.75
C ARG A 438 -15.41 17.32 -3.62
N LYS A 439 -15.65 18.41 -4.33
CA LYS A 439 -16.82 18.60 -5.20
C LYS A 439 -16.45 19.15 -6.57
N ASP A 440 -15.28 19.74 -6.67
CA ASP A 440 -14.64 20.34 -7.83
C ASP A 440 -13.98 19.28 -8.74
N PHE A 441 -14.64 18.14 -8.97
CA PHE A 441 -14.14 17.13 -9.90
C PHE A 441 -14.30 17.60 -11.35
N PRO A 442 -13.39 17.24 -12.28
CA PRO A 442 -13.54 17.56 -13.68
C PRO A 442 -14.79 16.89 -14.27
N VAL A 443 -15.59 17.67 -15.00
CA VAL A 443 -16.87 17.22 -15.58
C VAL A 443 -16.64 16.47 -16.90
N VAL A 444 -17.31 15.35 -17.08
CA VAL A 444 -17.41 14.66 -18.38
C VAL A 444 -18.83 14.83 -18.90
N ARG A 445 -19.00 15.52 -20.02
CA ARG A 445 -20.31 15.81 -20.63
C ARG A 445 -20.21 15.98 -22.13
N GLY A 446 -21.17 15.42 -22.87
CA GLY A 446 -21.26 15.61 -24.32
C GLY A 446 -20.07 15.06 -25.10
N GLY A 447 -19.43 13.98 -24.61
CA GLY A 447 -18.23 13.41 -25.21
C GLY A 447 -16.93 14.14 -24.87
N LEU A 448 -17.00 15.21 -24.07
CA LEU A 448 -15.85 16.03 -23.68
C LEU A 448 -15.51 15.82 -22.20
N ALA A 449 -14.22 15.85 -21.90
CA ALA A 449 -13.69 15.76 -20.55
C ALA A 449 -13.04 17.08 -20.17
N GLN A 450 -13.56 17.74 -19.12
CA GLN A 450 -13.02 18.98 -18.60
C GLN A 450 -11.58 18.78 -18.13
N THR A 451 -10.75 19.77 -18.42
CA THR A 451 -9.34 19.72 -18.08
C THR A 451 -9.09 19.95 -16.58
N PRO A 452 -8.49 18.98 -15.83
CA PRO A 452 -8.14 19.21 -14.44
C PRO A 452 -6.93 20.14 -14.31
N GLY A 453 -6.92 20.97 -13.26
CA GLY A 453 -5.74 21.78 -12.90
C GLY A 453 -4.77 21.06 -11.96
N VAL A 454 -5.28 20.09 -11.19
CA VAL A 454 -4.51 19.29 -10.24
C VAL A 454 -4.90 17.82 -10.33
N ILE A 455 -3.92 16.92 -10.21
CA ILE A 455 -4.14 15.49 -9.99
C ILE A 455 -3.67 15.12 -8.58
N LEU A 456 -4.56 14.48 -7.81
CA LEU A 456 -4.18 13.74 -6.60
C LEU A 456 -3.97 12.28 -7.00
N GLY A 457 -2.72 11.87 -7.13
CA GLY A 457 -2.32 10.54 -7.62
C GLY A 457 -2.13 9.53 -6.50
N ALA A 458 -2.47 8.26 -6.77
CA ALA A 458 -2.32 7.17 -5.81
C ALA A 458 -0.86 7.02 -5.31
N PRO A 459 -0.66 6.40 -4.12
CA PRO A 459 0.66 6.01 -3.62
C PRO A 459 1.50 5.31 -4.69
N ARG A 460 2.82 5.48 -4.64
CA ARG A 460 3.75 4.94 -5.65
C ARG A 460 3.75 3.42 -5.67
N SER A 461 3.49 2.78 -4.53
CA SER A 461 3.37 1.32 -4.41
C SER A 461 2.05 0.77 -4.95
N HIS A 462 1.08 1.62 -5.33
CA HIS A 462 -0.18 1.13 -5.87
C HIS A 462 0.05 0.52 -7.26
N PRO A 463 -0.43 -0.72 -7.54
CA PRO A 463 -0.10 -1.43 -8.78
C PRO A 463 -0.82 -0.87 -10.01
N GLU A 464 -1.92 -0.15 -9.84
CA GLU A 464 -2.80 0.31 -10.93
C GLU A 464 -3.19 1.79 -10.79
N PRO A 465 -2.21 2.74 -10.73
CA PRO A 465 -2.50 4.15 -10.57
C PRO A 465 -2.87 4.80 -11.90
N GLY A 466 -3.73 5.82 -11.87
CA GLY A 466 -3.90 6.75 -12.97
C GLY A 466 -4.66 6.24 -14.20
N PHE A 467 -5.45 5.16 -14.06
CA PHE A 467 -6.26 4.63 -15.16
C PHE A 467 -7.16 5.69 -15.84
N SER A 468 -7.66 6.66 -15.07
CA SER A 468 -8.52 7.72 -15.60
C SER A 468 -7.83 8.65 -16.60
N TYR A 469 -6.50 8.67 -16.66
CA TYR A 469 -5.72 9.54 -17.56
C TYR A 469 -4.62 8.75 -18.30
N ASP A 470 -4.78 7.44 -18.44
CA ASP A 470 -3.82 6.57 -19.11
C ASP A 470 -4.21 6.33 -20.59
N PRO A 471 -3.35 6.74 -21.56
CA PRO A 471 -3.62 6.51 -22.98
C PRO A 471 -3.71 5.04 -23.37
N GLU A 472 -3.00 4.14 -22.69
CA GLU A 472 -2.91 2.73 -23.10
C GLU A 472 -4.16 1.92 -22.75
N VAL A 473 -4.99 2.43 -21.85
CA VAL A 473 -6.22 1.75 -21.38
C VAL A 473 -7.49 2.56 -21.66
N GLY A 474 -7.39 3.61 -22.48
CA GLY A 474 -8.54 4.44 -22.89
C GLY A 474 -9.05 5.39 -21.80
N GLY A 475 -8.18 5.88 -20.91
CA GLY A 475 -8.56 6.78 -19.82
C GLY A 475 -9.28 8.05 -20.30
N THR A 476 -10.39 8.41 -19.65
CA THR A 476 -11.25 9.55 -20.04
C THR A 476 -10.52 10.89 -20.10
N PHE A 477 -9.49 11.09 -19.27
CA PHE A 477 -8.68 12.30 -19.19
C PHE A 477 -7.30 12.13 -19.85
N VAL A 478 -7.18 11.25 -20.85
CA VAL A 478 -5.92 10.97 -21.58
C VAL A 478 -5.21 12.23 -22.10
N GLY A 479 -5.98 13.27 -22.47
CA GLY A 479 -5.44 14.57 -22.92
C GLY A 479 -4.46 15.18 -21.93
N VAL A 480 -4.60 14.89 -20.63
CA VAL A 480 -3.64 15.32 -19.60
C VAL A 480 -2.24 14.76 -19.86
N ARG A 481 -2.08 13.48 -20.21
CA ARG A 481 -0.74 12.92 -20.50
C ARG A 481 -0.22 13.32 -21.88
N LEU A 482 -1.09 13.65 -22.82
CA LEU A 482 -0.70 13.98 -24.20
C LEU A 482 -0.35 15.46 -24.40
N GLN A 483 -0.97 16.37 -23.65
CA GLN A 483 -0.91 17.82 -23.92
C GLN A 483 -0.40 18.66 -22.75
N SER A 484 -0.01 18.02 -21.64
CA SER A 484 0.47 18.73 -20.44
C SER A 484 1.76 18.13 -19.90
N ASP A 485 2.50 18.95 -19.16
CA ASP A 485 3.58 18.50 -18.30
C ASP A 485 3.04 18.32 -16.87
N LEU A 486 3.21 17.12 -16.32
CA LEU A 486 2.79 16.79 -14.97
C LEU A 486 3.91 17.12 -13.97
N VAL A 487 3.63 18.09 -13.12
CA VAL A 487 4.59 18.63 -12.16
C VAL A 487 4.25 18.15 -10.76
N GLU A 488 5.04 17.24 -10.21
CA GLU A 488 4.84 16.77 -8.84
C GLU A 488 5.31 17.82 -7.83
N VAL A 489 4.39 18.24 -6.96
CA VAL A 489 4.68 19.12 -5.83
C VAL A 489 4.91 18.27 -4.60
N PRO A 490 6.03 18.45 -3.88
CA PRO A 490 6.31 17.62 -2.71
C PRO A 490 5.21 17.79 -1.67
N SER A 491 4.87 16.68 -1.02
CA SER A 491 3.79 16.63 -0.05
C SER A 491 4.04 15.48 0.93
N ARG A 492 3.45 15.58 2.11
CA ARG A 492 3.66 14.62 3.20
C ARG A 492 2.41 14.46 4.04
N LEU A 493 2.28 13.31 4.68
CA LEU A 493 1.27 13.09 5.69
C LEU A 493 1.68 13.78 7.01
N VAL A 494 0.76 14.53 7.60
CA VAL A 494 0.96 15.21 8.88
C VAL A 494 1.28 14.18 9.97
N GLY A 495 2.31 14.45 10.77
CA GLY A 495 2.76 13.57 11.85
C GLY A 495 3.50 12.30 11.41
N ARG A 496 3.43 11.89 10.13
CA ARG A 496 4.06 10.68 9.60
C ARG A 496 4.60 10.88 8.17
N PRO A 497 5.62 11.73 7.97
CA PRO A 497 6.13 12.07 6.63
C PRO A 497 6.70 10.89 5.81
N GLY A 498 7.05 9.77 6.46
CA GLY A 498 7.54 8.55 5.80
C GLY A 498 6.45 7.65 5.24
N VAL A 499 5.18 7.92 5.54
CA VAL A 499 4.05 7.14 5.03
C VAL A 499 3.65 7.72 3.67
N ASP A 500 3.67 6.87 2.64
CA ASP A 500 3.22 7.25 1.30
C ASP A 500 1.69 7.36 1.26
N TRP A 501 1.19 8.59 1.21
CA TRP A 501 -0.23 8.89 1.12
C TRP A 501 -0.75 9.01 -0.32
N GLY A 502 0.17 9.20 -1.28
CA GLY A 502 -0.15 9.67 -2.61
C GLY A 502 0.72 10.85 -3.02
N ARG A 503 0.30 11.53 -4.09
CA ARG A 503 1.09 12.56 -4.77
C ARG A 503 0.19 13.71 -5.20
N VAL A 504 0.73 14.92 -5.15
CA VAL A 504 0.09 16.11 -5.73
C VAL A 504 0.79 16.47 -7.02
N ARG A 505 0.04 16.59 -8.11
CA ARG A 505 0.59 17.00 -9.41
C ARG A 505 -0.17 18.18 -9.98
N LEU A 506 0.55 19.24 -10.32
CA LEU A 506 0.03 20.33 -11.13
C LEU A 506 0.02 19.90 -12.60
N VAL A 507 -1.04 20.27 -13.30
CA VAL A 507 -1.23 19.95 -14.71
C VAL A 507 -0.92 21.19 -15.54
N ASN A 508 0.30 21.27 -16.10
CA ASN A 508 0.75 22.43 -16.87
C ASN A 508 0.51 22.19 -18.37
N PHE A 509 -0.62 22.69 -18.87
CA PHE A 509 -0.96 22.58 -20.29
C PHE A 509 -0.09 23.47 -21.15
N ARG A 510 0.25 22.98 -22.35
CA ARG A 510 1.07 23.70 -23.32
C ARG A 510 0.27 24.76 -24.12
N GLY A 511 -1.05 24.78 -23.99
CA GLY A 511 -1.96 25.70 -24.68
C GLY A 511 -3.13 26.14 -23.81
N ALA A 512 -4.08 26.88 -24.41
CA ALA A 512 -5.32 27.28 -23.75
C ALA A 512 -6.13 26.05 -23.32
N ARG A 513 -6.72 26.09 -22.12
CA ARG A 513 -7.51 24.99 -21.55
C ARG A 513 -8.97 25.17 -21.90
N ASP A 514 -9.61 24.08 -22.28
CA ASP A 514 -11.05 24.04 -22.58
C ASP A 514 -11.51 25.15 -23.57
N ASP A 515 -10.62 25.56 -24.48
CA ASP A 515 -10.84 26.62 -25.46
C ASP A 515 -11.37 26.03 -26.77
N TYR A 516 -12.65 25.69 -26.77
CA TYR A 516 -13.34 25.10 -27.91
C TYR A 516 -14.80 25.55 -27.98
N GLN A 517 -15.38 25.53 -29.18
CA GLN A 517 -16.82 25.70 -29.39
C GLN A 517 -17.47 24.33 -29.61
N VAL A 518 -18.63 24.11 -28.99
CA VAL A 518 -19.37 22.84 -29.06
C VAL A 518 -20.73 23.08 -29.69
N ASP A 519 -20.94 22.49 -30.86
CA ASP A 519 -22.25 22.40 -31.50
C ASP A 519 -22.85 21.02 -31.24
N THR A 520 -24.05 20.98 -30.66
CA THR A 520 -24.74 19.72 -30.37
C THR A 520 -26.00 19.61 -31.23
N THR A 521 -26.06 18.57 -32.05
CA THR A 521 -27.26 18.20 -32.81
C THR A 521 -27.88 16.93 -32.22
N ARG A 522 -29.20 16.77 -32.42
CA ARG A 522 -29.92 15.56 -32.02
C ARG A 522 -30.51 14.91 -33.25
N GLU A 523 -30.10 13.68 -33.52
CA GLU A 523 -30.60 12.87 -34.63
C GLU A 523 -31.40 11.68 -34.10
N ARG A 524 -32.39 11.23 -34.87
CA ARG A 524 -33.08 9.96 -34.62
C ARG A 524 -32.39 8.89 -35.45
N ARG A 525 -31.83 7.89 -34.78
CA ARG A 525 -31.22 6.71 -35.40
C ARG A 525 -31.96 5.44 -34.99
N ALA A 526 -31.90 4.41 -35.82
CA ALA A 526 -32.43 3.11 -35.47
C ALA A 526 -31.50 2.39 -34.47
N GLY A 527 -32.02 1.46 -33.65
CA GLY A 527 -31.23 0.79 -32.61
C GLY A 527 -30.14 -0.17 -33.12
N TRP A 528 -30.12 -0.46 -34.42
CA TRP A 528 -29.07 -1.23 -35.10
C TRP A 528 -28.06 -0.33 -35.82
N GLU A 529 -28.31 0.99 -35.89
CA GLU A 529 -27.36 1.96 -36.42
C GLU A 529 -26.40 2.33 -35.30
N GLY A 530 -25.12 2.05 -35.52
CA GLY A 530 -24.03 2.46 -34.64
C GLY A 530 -22.89 3.00 -35.48
N ASP A 531 -22.04 3.81 -34.86
CA ASP A 531 -20.78 4.16 -35.48
C ASP A 531 -19.95 2.88 -35.73
N GLY A 532 -19.06 2.91 -36.72
CA GLY A 532 -18.15 1.78 -36.99
C GLY A 532 -17.27 1.44 -35.77
N ALA A 533 -16.46 0.38 -35.90
CA ALA A 533 -15.53 0.01 -34.85
C ALA A 533 -14.70 1.22 -34.38
N TYR A 534 -14.68 1.45 -33.06
CA TYR A 534 -13.84 2.49 -32.45
C TYR A 534 -12.37 2.16 -32.74
N PRO A 535 -11.54 3.12 -33.17
CA PRO A 535 -10.16 2.86 -33.63
C PRO A 535 -9.20 2.72 -32.45
N PHE A 536 -9.38 1.69 -31.63
CA PHE A 536 -8.35 1.21 -30.71
C PHE A 536 -7.81 -0.12 -31.27
N ASP A 537 -6.68 -0.04 -31.96
CA ASP A 537 -5.83 -1.20 -32.30
C ASP A 537 -4.82 -1.47 -31.18
#